data_AF-A0A6J7VNL9-F1
#
_entry.id   AF-A0A6J7VNL9-F1
#
_cell.length_a   1.000
_cell.length_b   1.000
_cell.length_c   1.000
_cell.angle_alpha   90.00
_cell.angle_beta   90.00
_cell.angle_gamma   90.00
#
_symmetry.space_group_name_H-M   'P 1'
#
loop_
_entity.id
_entity.type
_entity.pdbx_description
1 polymer ?
#
loop_
_entity_poly.entity_id
_entity_poly.type
_entity_poly.pdbx_seq_one_letter_code
_entity_poly.pdbx_strand_id
1 'polypeptide(L)'
;MSTILAIDTSTSRTSVALVKDSQVIFRDFHDDPLSHSEVLPKLVSKVLAIESKIDLVAVGMGPGPFTGLRVGIAFAQSFALGAGINWVGVCSLDAMAAGINQEDFIVSTDARRKERYWARYRNSKRITEPAVSKAIELEKFQIPIFNEGQYFPDPVEIARLSGKGDLVTNPIYIRKPDAYPLPQGVKFRAMTALDLVPAAIIEKDVYAKAAWSISQFKEEFAKSPKNAHYLAAEFEGELVAYAGIFFIADVADIHTITVVEQHRRKGIGRELLKRLIDWARVKKAEAIMLEMRLGNDAAQPLYEQYGFSEVSRRENYYGPGLTAVVMRKELK
;
A
#
# COMPACT_ATOMS: atom_id res chain seq x y z
N MET A 1 -25.59 32.72 -10.20
CA MET A 1 -25.44 31.52 -11.04
C MET A 1 -24.26 30.77 -10.48
N SER A 2 -24.36 29.45 -10.37
CA SER A 2 -23.30 28.61 -9.82
C SER A 2 -22.85 27.62 -10.90
N THR A 3 -21.69 27.86 -11.47
CA THR A 3 -21.01 26.94 -12.40
C THR A 3 -19.99 26.10 -11.64
N ILE A 4 -20.23 24.79 -11.57
CA ILE A 4 -19.41 23.84 -10.81
C ILE A 4 -18.69 22.90 -11.78
N LEU A 5 -17.35 22.87 -11.68
CA LEU A 5 -16.52 21.82 -12.26
C LEU A 5 -16.37 20.69 -11.24
N ALA A 6 -16.90 19.50 -11.54
CA ALA A 6 -16.74 18.34 -10.70
C ALA A 6 -15.72 17.35 -11.28
N ILE A 7 -14.89 16.75 -10.42
CA ILE A 7 -13.80 15.84 -10.78
C ILE A 7 -13.81 14.63 -9.85
N ASP A 8 -13.63 13.42 -10.40
CA ASP A 8 -13.28 12.22 -9.61
C ASP A 8 -12.17 11.41 -10.27
N THR A 9 -11.22 10.95 -9.45
CA THR A 9 -10.12 10.06 -9.84
C THR A 9 -9.90 8.94 -8.82
N SER A 10 -10.95 8.61 -8.05
CA SER A 10 -10.89 7.68 -6.92
C SER A 10 -10.96 6.20 -7.35
N THR A 11 -11.28 5.94 -8.61
CA THR A 11 -11.46 4.59 -9.18
C THR A 11 -10.60 4.39 -10.43
N SER A 12 -10.78 3.28 -11.14
CA SER A 12 -10.22 3.08 -12.49
C SER A 12 -10.78 4.05 -13.54
N ARG A 13 -11.86 4.78 -13.22
CA ARG A 13 -12.45 5.82 -14.06
C ARG A 13 -12.01 7.21 -13.58
N THR A 14 -11.39 7.96 -14.48
CA THR A 14 -11.23 9.42 -14.35
C THR A 14 -12.46 10.08 -14.95
N SER A 15 -13.15 10.95 -14.22
CA SER A 15 -14.39 11.56 -14.69
C SER A 15 -14.50 13.04 -14.35
N VAL A 16 -15.20 13.78 -15.20
CA VAL A 16 -15.48 15.21 -15.00
C VAL A 16 -16.93 15.53 -15.37
N ALA A 17 -17.48 16.57 -14.74
CA ALA A 17 -18.76 17.16 -15.14
C ALA A 17 -18.73 18.68 -15.01
N LEU A 18 -19.51 19.33 -15.86
CA LEU A 18 -19.86 20.75 -15.76
C LEU A 18 -21.34 20.85 -15.43
N VAL A 19 -21.65 21.42 -14.27
CA VAL A 19 -23.02 21.66 -13.82
C VAL A 19 -23.21 23.16 -13.63
N LYS A 20 -24.23 23.73 -14.27
CA LYS A 20 -24.56 25.15 -14.19
C LYS A 20 -26.01 25.30 -13.74
N ASP A 21 -26.21 25.97 -12.61
CA ASP A 21 -27.56 26.20 -12.04
C ASP A 21 -28.40 24.90 -11.95
N SER A 22 -27.78 23.83 -11.44
CA SER A 22 -28.32 22.47 -11.31
C SER A 22 -28.57 21.71 -12.63
N GLN A 23 -28.29 22.31 -13.78
CA GLN A 23 -28.36 21.65 -15.08
C GLN A 23 -27.02 21.03 -15.46
N VAL A 24 -27.05 19.81 -15.96
CA VAL A 24 -25.85 19.12 -16.48
C VAL A 24 -25.56 19.66 -17.88
N ILE A 25 -24.46 20.40 -18.01
CA ILE A 25 -24.03 20.98 -19.29
C ILE A 25 -23.12 20.00 -20.02
N PHE A 26 -22.23 19.34 -19.29
CA PHE A 26 -21.27 18.39 -19.85
C PHE A 26 -20.93 17.31 -18.83
N ARG A 27 -20.64 16.10 -19.31
CA ARG A 27 -19.97 15.04 -18.54
C ARG A 27 -19.16 14.18 -19.50
N ASP A 28 -17.98 13.75 -19.05
CA ASP A 28 -17.13 12.86 -19.81
C ASP A 28 -16.25 12.06 -18.84
N PHE A 29 -15.74 10.92 -19.30
CA PHE A 29 -14.91 10.04 -18.50
C PHE A 29 -13.90 9.28 -19.35
N HIS A 30 -12.95 8.66 -18.67
CA HIS A 30 -12.00 7.76 -19.28
C HIS A 30 -11.68 6.60 -18.33
N ASP A 31 -11.71 5.39 -18.86
CA ASP A 31 -11.46 4.15 -18.13
C ASP A 31 -10.04 3.66 -18.42
N ASP A 32 -9.13 4.04 -17.54
CA ASP A 32 -7.79 3.46 -17.45
C ASP A 32 -7.19 3.87 -16.08
N PRO A 33 -6.93 2.92 -15.18
CA PRO A 33 -6.42 3.21 -13.84
C PRO A 33 -5.01 3.80 -13.82
N LEU A 34 -4.28 3.82 -14.94
CA LEU A 34 -2.89 4.30 -15.03
C LEU A 34 -2.75 5.67 -15.69
N SER A 35 -3.78 6.17 -16.37
CA SER A 35 -3.69 7.38 -17.20
C SER A 35 -4.28 8.65 -16.56
N HIS A 36 -4.77 8.56 -15.32
CA HIS A 36 -5.45 9.67 -14.63
C HIS A 36 -4.69 11.01 -14.67
N SER A 37 -3.35 11.00 -14.61
CA SER A 37 -2.51 12.21 -14.66
C SER A 37 -2.49 12.87 -16.02
N GLU A 38 -2.53 12.07 -17.09
CA GLU A 38 -2.50 12.57 -18.47
C GLU A 38 -3.91 12.97 -18.94
N VAL A 39 -4.92 12.22 -18.52
CA VAL A 39 -6.28 12.34 -19.05
C VAL A 39 -7.09 13.43 -18.35
N LEU A 40 -6.93 13.60 -17.03
CA LEU A 40 -7.70 14.61 -16.28
C LEU A 40 -7.56 16.03 -16.88
N PRO A 41 -6.35 16.55 -17.18
CA PRO A 41 -6.22 17.86 -17.82
C PRO A 41 -6.92 17.95 -19.18
N LYS A 42 -6.91 16.87 -19.98
CA LYS A 42 -7.58 16.83 -21.30
C LYS A 42 -9.10 16.89 -21.16
N LEU A 43 -9.67 16.15 -20.19
CA LEU A 43 -11.10 16.18 -19.91
C LEU A 43 -11.54 17.58 -19.41
N VAL A 44 -10.77 18.19 -18.52
CA VAL A 44 -11.05 19.55 -18.03
C VAL A 44 -10.93 20.58 -19.15
N SER A 45 -9.96 20.44 -20.07
CA SER A 45 -9.87 21.31 -21.25
C SER A 45 -11.14 21.29 -22.12
N LYS A 46 -11.76 20.12 -22.30
CA LYS A 46 -13.06 20.01 -23.00
C LYS A 46 -14.18 20.76 -22.27
N VAL A 47 -14.20 20.71 -20.93
CA VAL A 47 -15.15 21.48 -20.12
C VAL A 47 -14.96 22.98 -20.34
N LEU A 48 -13.71 23.46 -20.26
CA LEU A 48 -13.40 24.88 -20.39
C LEU A 48 -13.63 25.44 -21.80
N ALA A 49 -13.62 24.59 -22.82
CA ALA A 49 -14.03 24.97 -24.17
C ALA A 49 -15.53 25.28 -24.28
N ILE A 50 -16.36 24.74 -23.37
CA ILE A 50 -17.81 24.98 -23.32
C ILE A 50 -18.13 26.18 -22.42
N GLU A 51 -17.54 26.22 -21.22
CA GLU A 51 -17.71 27.29 -20.25
C GLU A 51 -16.39 27.50 -19.51
N SER A 52 -15.78 28.67 -19.71
CA SER A 52 -14.51 29.01 -19.09
C SER A 52 -14.68 29.61 -17.70
N LYS A 53 -15.87 30.16 -17.39
CA LYS A 53 -16.14 30.78 -16.09
C LYS A 53 -16.68 29.75 -15.10
N ILE A 54 -15.78 29.21 -14.28
CA ILE A 54 -16.08 28.29 -13.18
C ILE A 54 -16.14 29.07 -11.87
N ASP A 55 -17.17 28.81 -11.04
CA ASP A 55 -17.36 29.47 -9.74
C ASP A 55 -16.89 28.57 -8.57
N LEU A 56 -16.88 27.25 -8.75
CA LEU A 56 -16.49 26.26 -7.73
C LEU A 56 -15.90 24.99 -8.37
N VAL A 57 -14.90 24.41 -7.73
CA VAL A 57 -14.45 23.04 -8.04
C VAL A 57 -14.94 22.06 -6.96
N ALA A 58 -15.65 21.01 -7.36
CA ALA A 58 -16.01 19.91 -6.47
C ALA A 58 -15.15 18.69 -6.81
N VAL A 59 -14.51 18.08 -5.81
CA VAL A 59 -13.59 16.94 -6.04
C VAL A 59 -13.92 15.75 -5.18
N GLY A 60 -13.87 14.56 -5.78
CA GLY A 60 -13.93 13.30 -5.07
C GLY A 60 -12.73 13.10 -4.14
N MET A 61 -13.02 12.88 -2.86
CA MET A 61 -12.04 12.71 -1.79
C MET A 61 -11.81 11.24 -1.43
N GLY A 62 -12.32 10.31 -2.25
CA GLY A 62 -12.16 8.88 -2.07
C GLY A 62 -13.24 8.25 -1.18
N PRO A 63 -12.98 7.07 -0.60
CA PRO A 63 -11.73 6.30 -0.67
C PRO A 63 -11.35 5.83 -2.09
N GLY A 64 -10.04 5.71 -2.33
CA GLY A 64 -9.50 5.27 -3.62
C GLY A 64 -7.99 4.98 -3.57
N PRO A 65 -7.39 4.46 -4.65
CA PRO A 65 -5.95 4.26 -4.75
C PRO A 65 -5.18 5.58 -4.55
N PHE A 66 -4.05 5.49 -3.85
CA PHE A 66 -3.29 6.66 -3.40
C PHE A 66 -2.87 7.60 -4.53
N THR A 67 -2.36 7.04 -5.64
CA THR A 67 -1.86 7.83 -6.78
C THR A 67 -3.00 8.57 -7.46
N GLY A 68 -4.07 7.87 -7.86
CA GLY A 68 -5.22 8.47 -8.54
C GLY A 68 -5.88 9.56 -7.69
N LEU A 69 -6.10 9.28 -6.40
CA LEU A 69 -6.76 10.23 -5.51
C LEU A 69 -5.95 11.53 -5.34
N ARG A 70 -4.62 11.44 -5.20
CA ARG A 70 -3.77 12.64 -5.09
C ARG A 70 -3.79 13.48 -6.35
N VAL A 71 -3.80 12.84 -7.51
CA VAL A 71 -3.82 13.55 -8.79
C VAL A 71 -5.07 14.41 -8.92
N GLY A 72 -6.25 13.85 -8.67
CA GLY A 72 -7.51 14.62 -8.74
C GLY A 72 -7.58 15.75 -7.72
N ILE A 73 -7.24 15.48 -6.45
CA ILE A 73 -7.28 16.49 -5.38
C ILE A 73 -6.27 17.61 -5.65
N ALA A 74 -5.02 17.27 -5.99
CA ALA A 74 -3.99 18.28 -6.27
C ALA A 74 -4.34 19.11 -7.51
N PHE A 75 -4.91 18.49 -8.55
CA PHE A 75 -5.39 19.19 -9.73
C PHE A 75 -6.51 20.18 -9.36
N ALA A 76 -7.53 19.72 -8.64
CA ALA A 76 -8.67 20.54 -8.23
C ALA A 76 -8.23 21.75 -7.38
N GLN A 77 -7.37 21.51 -6.38
CA GLN A 77 -6.82 22.56 -5.51
C GLN A 77 -5.98 23.57 -6.30
N SER A 78 -5.11 23.09 -7.20
CA SER A 78 -4.24 23.96 -8.00
C SER A 78 -5.04 24.77 -9.03
N PHE A 79 -6.04 24.16 -9.65
CA PHE A 79 -6.95 24.84 -10.57
C PHE A 79 -7.72 25.94 -9.85
N ALA A 80 -8.35 25.61 -8.71
CA ALA A 80 -9.12 26.57 -7.93
C ALA A 80 -8.25 27.74 -7.44
N LEU A 81 -7.05 27.45 -6.95
CA LEU A 81 -6.07 28.46 -6.57
C LEU A 81 -5.69 29.37 -7.75
N GLY A 82 -5.39 28.79 -8.91
CA GLY A 82 -5.02 29.56 -10.11
C GLY A 82 -6.16 30.41 -10.67
N ALA A 83 -7.40 29.94 -10.54
CA ALA A 83 -8.60 30.67 -10.96
C ALA A 83 -9.12 31.66 -9.89
N GLY A 84 -8.55 31.67 -8.68
CA GLY A 84 -9.02 32.53 -7.58
C GLY A 84 -10.41 32.14 -7.07
N ILE A 85 -10.78 30.86 -7.14
CA ILE A 85 -12.07 30.31 -6.72
C ILE A 85 -11.92 29.28 -5.60
N ASN A 86 -13.03 28.93 -4.96
CA ASN A 86 -13.05 27.90 -3.93
C ASN A 86 -13.09 26.49 -4.53
N TRP A 87 -12.69 25.52 -3.72
CA TRP A 87 -12.91 24.11 -3.98
C TRP A 87 -13.51 23.43 -2.75
N VAL A 88 -14.23 22.34 -2.96
CA VAL A 88 -14.82 21.52 -1.90
C VAL A 88 -14.66 20.03 -2.19
N GLY A 89 -14.53 19.24 -1.13
CA GLY A 89 -14.38 17.79 -1.22
C GLY A 89 -15.69 17.05 -0.95
N VAL A 90 -15.92 15.96 -1.68
CA VAL A 90 -17.09 15.07 -1.54
C VAL A 90 -16.61 13.61 -1.45
N CYS A 91 -17.25 12.76 -0.64
CA CYS A 91 -16.91 11.34 -0.64
C CYS A 91 -17.34 10.69 -1.95
N SER A 92 -16.40 10.01 -2.62
CA SER A 92 -16.63 9.38 -3.92
C SER A 92 -17.63 8.22 -3.82
N LEU A 93 -17.68 7.50 -2.69
CA LEU A 93 -18.68 6.46 -2.48
C LEU A 93 -20.10 7.04 -2.35
N ASP A 94 -20.26 8.23 -1.77
CA ASP A 94 -21.58 8.88 -1.67
C ASP A 94 -22.08 9.26 -3.06
N ALA A 95 -21.19 9.78 -3.92
CA ALA A 95 -21.50 10.09 -5.30
C ALA A 95 -21.83 8.84 -6.14
N MET A 96 -21.17 7.70 -5.85
CA MET A 96 -21.48 6.40 -6.46
C MET A 96 -22.84 5.85 -6.00
N ALA A 97 -23.21 6.09 -4.73
CA ALA A 97 -24.46 5.61 -4.14
C ALA A 97 -25.70 6.42 -4.55
N ALA A 98 -25.52 7.69 -4.92
CA ALA A 98 -26.63 8.63 -5.17
C ALA A 98 -27.61 8.19 -6.28
N GLY A 99 -27.14 7.40 -7.26
CA GLY A 99 -27.98 6.87 -8.35
C GLY A 99 -28.64 5.51 -8.08
N ILE A 100 -28.48 4.94 -6.87
CA ILE A 100 -28.95 3.58 -6.56
C ILE A 100 -30.29 3.62 -5.83
N ASN A 101 -31.32 3.03 -6.44
CA ASN A 101 -32.66 2.88 -5.88
C ASN A 101 -32.81 1.56 -5.14
N GLN A 102 -32.14 1.44 -3.98
CA GLN A 102 -32.29 0.32 -3.05
C GLN A 102 -32.42 0.84 -1.62
N GLU A 103 -33.22 0.16 -0.80
CA GLU A 103 -33.43 0.58 0.59
C GLU A 103 -32.17 0.38 1.42
N ASP A 104 -31.48 -0.76 1.29
CA ASP A 104 -30.30 -1.14 2.06
C ASP A 104 -29.28 -1.84 1.16
N PHE A 105 -28.09 -1.26 1.02
CA PHE A 105 -27.08 -1.76 0.08
C PHE A 105 -25.67 -1.31 0.45
N ILE A 106 -24.69 -1.96 -0.18
CA ILE A 106 -23.28 -1.57 -0.12
C ILE A 106 -22.85 -1.08 -1.49
N VAL A 107 -22.12 0.04 -1.55
CA VAL A 107 -21.27 0.33 -2.72
C VAL A 107 -19.83 -0.03 -2.40
N SER A 108 -19.09 -0.50 -3.41
CA SER A 108 -17.69 -0.81 -3.22
C SER A 108 -16.82 -0.56 -4.45
N THR A 109 -15.57 -0.19 -4.21
CA THR A 109 -14.53 0.07 -5.22
C THR A 109 -13.28 -0.77 -4.95
N ASP A 110 -12.42 -0.95 -5.95
CA ASP A 110 -11.22 -1.78 -5.86
C ASP A 110 -10.17 -1.15 -4.94
N ALA A 111 -9.85 -1.83 -3.83
CA ALA A 111 -8.78 -1.43 -2.92
C ALA A 111 -7.45 -2.16 -3.21
N ARG A 112 -7.36 -2.87 -4.33
CA ARG A 112 -6.31 -3.82 -4.71
C ARG A 112 -6.22 -4.98 -3.72
N ARG A 113 -5.34 -5.95 -3.99
CA ARG A 113 -5.05 -7.09 -3.09
C ARG A 113 -6.28 -7.91 -2.66
N LYS A 114 -7.29 -8.03 -3.53
CA LYS A 114 -8.57 -8.72 -3.24
C LYS A 114 -9.37 -8.07 -2.09
N GLU A 115 -9.10 -6.79 -1.81
CA GLU A 115 -9.83 -5.96 -0.87
C GLU A 115 -10.72 -4.97 -1.63
N ARG A 116 -11.71 -4.44 -0.93
CA ARG A 116 -12.70 -3.51 -1.44
C ARG A 116 -12.80 -2.33 -0.48
N TYR A 117 -12.75 -1.11 -1.02
CA TYR A 117 -13.24 0.05 -0.27
C TYR A 117 -14.75 0.04 -0.34
N TRP A 118 -15.44 0.32 0.75
CA TRP A 118 -16.89 0.17 0.80
C TRP A 118 -17.53 1.06 1.85
N ALA A 119 -18.83 1.31 1.66
CA ALA A 119 -19.70 1.87 2.68
C ALA A 119 -21.12 1.32 2.48
N ARG A 120 -21.88 1.21 3.57
CA ARG A 120 -23.28 0.79 3.54
C ARG A 120 -24.20 2.00 3.58
N TYR A 121 -25.27 1.91 2.83
CA TYR A 121 -26.29 2.95 2.69
C TYR A 121 -27.64 2.36 3.07
N ARG A 122 -28.44 3.16 3.78
CA ARG A 122 -29.84 2.87 4.02
C ARG A 122 -30.67 4.12 3.76
N ASN A 123 -31.76 4.00 2.99
CA ASN A 123 -32.60 5.13 2.59
C ASN A 123 -31.80 6.29 1.99
N SER A 124 -30.88 5.97 1.06
CA SER A 124 -29.96 6.91 0.39
C SER A 124 -29.04 7.69 1.33
N LYS A 125 -28.90 7.27 2.60
CA LYS A 125 -27.95 7.85 3.56
C LYS A 125 -26.88 6.84 3.92
N ARG A 126 -25.63 7.30 3.98
CA ARG A 126 -24.52 6.48 4.46
C ARG A 126 -24.71 6.17 5.95
N ILE A 127 -24.59 4.90 6.34
CA ILE A 127 -24.75 4.44 7.74
C ILE A 127 -23.47 3.84 8.34
N THR A 128 -22.41 3.72 7.55
CA THR A 128 -21.07 3.33 8.02
C THR A 128 -20.06 4.36 7.56
N GLU A 129 -18.97 4.53 8.30
CA GLU A 129 -17.80 5.19 7.71
C GLU A 129 -17.28 4.37 6.52
N PRO A 130 -16.66 5.04 5.51
CA PRO A 130 -15.92 4.34 4.48
C PRO A 130 -14.86 3.41 5.11
N ALA A 131 -14.86 2.15 4.70
CA ALA A 131 -13.99 1.10 5.25
C ALA A 131 -13.29 0.29 4.15
N VAL A 132 -12.32 -0.54 4.54
CA VAL A 132 -11.64 -1.50 3.66
C VAL A 132 -11.76 -2.91 4.21
N SER A 133 -12.16 -3.87 3.39
CA SER A 133 -12.31 -5.27 3.80
C SER A 133 -12.11 -6.20 2.62
N LYS A 134 -11.89 -7.50 2.85
CA LYS A 134 -11.91 -8.50 1.78
C LYS A 134 -13.32 -8.62 1.21
N ALA A 135 -13.44 -8.92 -0.09
CA ALA A 135 -14.74 -9.10 -0.75
C ALA A 135 -15.65 -10.10 -0.01
N ILE A 136 -15.08 -11.22 0.45
CA ILE A 136 -15.81 -12.27 1.20
C ILE A 136 -16.39 -11.80 2.54
N GLU A 137 -15.83 -10.76 3.15
CA GLU A 137 -16.40 -10.18 4.37
C GLU A 137 -17.64 -9.34 4.05
N LEU A 138 -17.70 -8.74 2.86
CA LEU A 138 -18.86 -7.96 2.43
C LEU A 138 -20.06 -8.87 2.11
N GLU A 139 -19.80 -10.04 1.56
CA GLU A 139 -20.84 -11.04 1.25
C GLU A 139 -21.60 -11.50 2.52
N LYS A 140 -20.96 -11.43 3.70
CA LYS A 140 -21.58 -11.78 4.99
C LYS A 140 -22.73 -10.85 5.39
N PHE A 141 -22.80 -9.64 4.83
CA PHE A 141 -23.92 -8.73 5.13
C PHE A 141 -25.24 -9.19 4.50
N GLN A 142 -25.20 -10.10 3.49
CA GLN A 142 -26.39 -10.64 2.83
C GLN A 142 -27.34 -9.55 2.27
N ILE A 143 -26.77 -8.45 1.79
CA ILE A 143 -27.48 -7.34 1.13
C ILE A 143 -26.87 -7.08 -0.25
N PRO A 144 -27.57 -6.39 -1.16
CA PRO A 144 -27.03 -6.04 -2.48
C PRO A 144 -25.69 -5.28 -2.38
N ILE A 145 -24.72 -5.69 -3.19
CA ILE A 145 -23.40 -5.05 -3.29
C ILE A 145 -23.21 -4.53 -4.72
N PHE A 146 -23.08 -3.22 -4.85
CA PHE A 146 -22.87 -2.52 -6.11
C PHE A 146 -21.38 -2.23 -6.29
N ASN A 147 -20.77 -2.92 -7.26
CA ASN A 147 -19.33 -2.96 -7.42
C ASN A 147 -18.83 -2.01 -8.52
N GLU A 148 -17.65 -1.41 -8.31
CA GLU A 148 -16.83 -0.83 -9.39
C GLU A 148 -16.74 -1.75 -10.60
N GLY A 149 -16.82 -1.16 -11.79
CA GLY A 149 -16.91 -1.86 -13.08
C GLY A 149 -18.31 -1.73 -13.68
N GLN A 150 -19.35 -1.79 -12.84
CA GLN A 150 -20.73 -1.48 -13.23
C GLN A 150 -21.17 -0.11 -12.72
N TYR A 151 -20.68 0.27 -11.54
CA TYR A 151 -21.00 1.52 -10.88
C TYR A 151 -19.71 2.31 -10.65
N PHE A 152 -19.77 3.63 -10.76
CA PHE A 152 -18.64 4.52 -10.53
C PHE A 152 -19.15 5.78 -9.82
N PRO A 153 -18.31 6.51 -9.09
CA PRO A 153 -18.63 7.85 -8.61
C PRO A 153 -19.08 8.73 -9.79
N ASP A 154 -20.31 9.25 -9.72
CA ASP A 154 -20.83 10.14 -10.76
C ASP A 154 -20.35 11.57 -10.49
N PRO A 155 -19.60 12.22 -11.39
CA PRO A 155 -19.15 13.60 -11.19
C PRO A 155 -20.32 14.60 -11.12
N VAL A 156 -21.48 14.30 -11.72
CA VAL A 156 -22.68 15.13 -11.55
C VAL A 156 -23.17 15.07 -10.11
N GLU A 157 -23.12 13.89 -9.47
CA GLU A 157 -23.50 13.74 -8.06
C GLU A 157 -22.48 14.37 -7.13
N ILE A 158 -21.19 14.37 -7.49
CA ILE A 158 -20.17 15.17 -6.78
C ILE A 158 -20.55 16.65 -6.79
N ALA A 159 -20.93 17.21 -7.95
CA ALA A 159 -21.38 18.60 -8.02
C ALA A 159 -22.63 18.85 -7.16
N ARG A 160 -23.61 17.93 -7.16
CA ARG A 160 -24.85 18.08 -6.37
C ARG A 160 -24.60 17.99 -4.87
N LEU A 161 -23.77 17.04 -4.43
CA LEU A 161 -23.42 16.84 -3.03
C LEU A 161 -22.58 17.98 -2.46
N SER A 162 -21.83 18.69 -3.32
CA SER A 162 -21.05 19.88 -2.93
C SER A 162 -21.89 20.99 -2.27
N GLY A 163 -23.21 21.02 -2.52
CA GLY A 163 -24.14 21.98 -1.91
C GLY A 163 -24.88 21.48 -0.65
N LYS A 164 -24.69 20.22 -0.21
CA LYS A 164 -25.52 19.59 0.84
C LYS A 164 -24.93 19.61 2.26
N GLY A 165 -23.68 20.05 2.45
CA GLY A 165 -23.08 20.29 3.77
C GLY A 165 -22.18 19.19 4.35
N ASP A 166 -22.28 17.94 3.86
CA ASP A 166 -21.42 16.82 4.28
C ASP A 166 -20.07 16.82 3.53
N LEU A 167 -19.34 17.94 3.62
CA LEU A 167 -18.10 18.15 2.89
C LEU A 167 -16.92 17.43 3.55
N VAL A 168 -16.05 16.86 2.72
CA VAL A 168 -14.85 16.13 3.14
C VAL A 168 -13.63 17.04 3.02
N THR A 169 -12.98 17.34 4.14
CA THR A 169 -11.82 18.25 4.20
C THR A 169 -10.48 17.56 4.04
N ASN A 170 -10.41 16.26 4.37
CA ASN A 170 -9.19 15.45 4.28
C ASN A 170 -9.40 14.26 3.32
N PRO A 171 -8.42 13.89 2.49
CA PRO A 171 -8.55 12.71 1.64
C PRO A 171 -8.83 11.45 2.48
N ILE A 172 -9.77 10.63 2.03
CA ILE A 172 -10.19 9.41 2.73
C ILE A 172 -9.19 8.28 2.41
N TYR A 173 -7.99 8.38 2.97
CA TYR A 173 -6.97 7.34 2.92
C TYR A 173 -7.23 6.29 4.01
N ILE A 174 -7.98 5.25 3.67
CA ILE A 174 -8.26 4.16 4.61
C ILE A 174 -7.04 3.23 4.78
N ARG A 175 -6.24 3.09 3.71
CA ARG A 175 -4.99 2.32 3.75
C ARG A 175 -3.80 3.25 3.96
N LYS A 176 -2.89 2.90 4.88
CA LYS A 176 -1.54 3.49 4.86
C LYS A 176 -0.85 3.13 3.54
N PRO A 177 -0.15 4.06 2.87
CA PRO A 177 0.61 3.75 1.67
C PRO A 177 1.55 2.58 1.93
N ASP A 178 1.70 1.70 0.94
CA ASP A 178 2.63 0.56 1.04
C ASP A 178 4.09 1.00 1.18
N ALA A 179 4.40 2.22 0.74
CA ALA A 179 5.67 2.88 0.99
C ALA A 179 5.71 3.40 2.43
N TYR A 180 6.40 2.67 3.30
CA TYR A 180 6.91 3.24 4.53
C TYR A 180 8.15 4.09 4.19
N PRO A 181 8.37 5.22 4.90
CA PRO A 181 9.61 5.96 4.73
C PRO A 181 10.79 5.03 5.03
N LEU A 182 11.79 5.03 4.16
CA LEU A 182 13.03 4.31 4.42
C LEU A 182 13.66 4.85 5.71
N PRO A 183 14.36 4.01 6.49
CA PRO A 183 15.09 4.47 7.67
C PRO A 183 16.04 5.62 7.28
N GLN A 184 15.85 6.79 7.90
CA GLN A 184 16.58 8.00 7.55
C GLN A 184 18.09 7.81 7.73
N GLY A 185 18.88 8.23 6.74
CA GLY A 185 20.33 8.12 6.75
C GLY A 185 20.89 6.70 6.53
N VAL A 186 20.04 5.68 6.38
CA VAL A 186 20.47 4.30 6.15
C VAL A 186 20.54 4.00 4.66
N LYS A 187 21.70 3.55 4.19
CA LYS A 187 21.92 3.08 2.82
C LYS A 187 21.85 1.55 2.80
N PHE A 188 21.07 1.00 1.88
CA PHE A 188 20.96 -0.45 1.67
C PHE A 188 21.67 -0.83 0.37
N ARG A 189 22.59 -1.79 0.44
CA ARG A 189 23.40 -2.24 -0.71
C ARG A 189 23.64 -3.74 -0.67
N ALA A 190 24.11 -4.31 -1.77
CA ALA A 190 24.67 -5.66 -1.76
C ALA A 190 25.86 -5.70 -0.80
N MET A 191 25.96 -6.78 -0.04
CA MET A 191 27.10 -7.04 0.83
C MET A 191 28.31 -7.44 -0.01
N THR A 192 29.50 -7.02 0.42
CA THR A 192 30.79 -7.29 -0.23
C THR A 192 31.70 -8.09 0.70
N ALA A 193 32.81 -8.60 0.18
CA ALA A 193 33.79 -9.31 0.99
C ALA A 193 34.38 -8.43 2.13
N LEU A 194 34.40 -7.10 1.96
CA LEU A 194 34.87 -6.16 2.98
C LEU A 194 33.93 -6.10 4.20
N ASP A 195 32.66 -6.43 4.02
CA ASP A 195 31.67 -6.41 5.10
C ASP A 195 31.73 -7.65 5.99
N LEU A 196 32.44 -8.71 5.58
CA LEU A 196 32.45 -10.00 6.29
C LEU A 196 33.02 -9.90 7.71
N VAL A 197 34.06 -9.10 7.90
CA VAL A 197 34.67 -8.92 9.24
C VAL A 197 33.74 -8.11 10.15
N PRO A 198 33.26 -6.91 9.76
CA PRO A 198 32.25 -6.19 10.56
C PRO A 198 31.00 -7.02 10.86
N ALA A 199 30.48 -7.76 9.87
CA ALA A 199 29.29 -8.57 10.06
C ALA A 199 29.52 -9.73 11.02
N ALA A 200 30.69 -10.37 11.01
CA ALA A 200 31.04 -11.42 11.98
C ALA A 200 31.18 -10.88 13.42
N ILE A 201 31.61 -9.63 13.59
CA ILE A 201 31.62 -8.96 14.91
C ILE A 201 30.17 -8.80 15.40
N ILE A 202 29.29 -8.25 14.54
CA ILE A 202 27.87 -8.10 14.86
C ILE A 202 27.22 -9.46 15.17
N GLU A 203 27.50 -10.49 14.37
CA GLU A 203 26.99 -11.86 14.56
C GLU A 203 27.35 -12.38 15.96
N LYS A 204 28.63 -12.22 16.36
CA LYS A 204 29.11 -12.63 17.68
C LYS A 204 28.44 -11.85 18.81
N ASP A 205 28.28 -10.54 18.66
CA ASP A 205 27.67 -9.68 19.68
C ASP A 205 26.18 -9.99 19.87
N VAL A 206 25.47 -10.30 18.78
CA VAL A 206 24.01 -10.54 18.80
C VAL A 206 23.66 -11.97 19.21
N TYR A 207 24.39 -12.97 18.72
CA TYR A 207 24.02 -14.39 18.88
C TYR A 207 24.88 -15.15 19.89
N ALA A 208 25.99 -14.56 20.35
CA ALA A 208 26.91 -15.16 21.32
C ALA A 208 27.29 -16.60 20.96
N LYS A 209 26.82 -17.60 21.71
CA LYS A 209 27.13 -19.02 21.48
C LYS A 209 26.49 -19.60 20.20
N ALA A 210 25.44 -18.97 19.68
CA ALA A 210 24.76 -19.39 18.45
C ALA A 210 25.29 -18.67 17.20
N ALA A 211 26.27 -17.77 17.36
CA ALA A 211 26.87 -17.03 16.26
C ALA A 211 27.58 -17.97 15.28
N TRP A 212 27.44 -17.71 13.99
CA TRP A 212 28.27 -18.36 12.98
C TRP A 212 29.75 -18.02 13.19
N SER A 213 30.60 -19.03 13.00
CA SER A 213 32.03 -18.79 12.83
C SER A 213 32.29 -17.98 11.55
N ILE A 214 33.39 -17.22 11.53
CA ILE A 214 33.80 -16.48 10.33
C ILE A 214 33.96 -17.39 9.09
N SER A 215 34.36 -18.66 9.30
CA SER A 215 34.52 -19.65 8.24
C SER A 215 33.17 -20.06 7.66
N GLN A 216 32.18 -20.37 8.51
CA GLN A 216 30.81 -20.68 8.07
C GLN A 216 30.22 -19.48 7.32
N PHE A 217 30.40 -18.27 7.85
CA PHE A 217 29.86 -17.09 7.19
C PHE A 217 30.49 -16.85 5.81
N LYS A 218 31.81 -17.06 5.67
CA LYS A 218 32.51 -17.01 4.37
C LYS A 218 31.99 -18.06 3.39
N GLU A 219 31.77 -19.29 3.85
CA GLU A 219 31.25 -20.38 3.02
C GLU A 219 29.84 -20.06 2.51
N GLU A 220 28.97 -19.57 3.38
CA GLU A 220 27.62 -19.17 3.00
C GLU A 220 27.61 -17.96 2.07
N PHE A 221 28.47 -16.97 2.32
CA PHE A 221 28.60 -15.80 1.46
C PHE A 221 29.15 -16.16 0.06
N ALA A 222 30.04 -17.15 -0.05
CA ALA A 222 30.62 -17.59 -1.33
C ALA A 222 29.58 -18.15 -2.32
N LYS A 223 28.38 -18.50 -1.85
CA LYS A 223 27.25 -18.92 -2.70
C LYS A 223 26.59 -17.72 -3.42
N SER A 224 26.93 -16.48 -3.02
CA SER A 224 26.46 -15.25 -3.63
C SER A 224 27.31 -14.85 -4.85
N PRO A 225 26.73 -14.30 -5.93
CA PRO A 225 25.31 -13.95 -6.12
C PRO A 225 24.46 -15.06 -6.76
N LYS A 226 25.04 -16.23 -7.03
CA LYS A 226 24.40 -17.27 -7.85
C LYS A 226 23.13 -17.81 -7.17
N ASN A 227 23.32 -18.42 -6.01
CA ASN A 227 22.27 -19.07 -5.24
C ASN A 227 21.97 -18.35 -3.91
N ALA A 228 22.85 -17.47 -3.45
CA ALA A 228 22.60 -16.64 -2.27
C ALA A 228 22.57 -15.15 -2.59
N HIS A 229 21.89 -14.38 -1.76
CA HIS A 229 21.91 -12.93 -1.79
C HIS A 229 22.10 -12.37 -0.39
N TYR A 230 23.13 -11.54 -0.24
CA TYR A 230 23.46 -10.87 1.01
C TYR A 230 23.35 -9.35 0.83
N LEU A 231 22.74 -8.73 1.82
CA LEU A 231 22.50 -7.29 1.89
C LEU A 231 23.18 -6.71 3.11
N ALA A 232 23.67 -5.49 2.96
CA ALA A 232 24.20 -4.66 4.02
C ALA A 232 23.34 -3.40 4.18
N ALA A 233 23.13 -2.98 5.42
CA ALA A 233 22.60 -1.66 5.75
C ALA A 233 23.69 -0.85 6.46
N GLU A 234 23.94 0.35 5.96
CA GLU A 234 25.02 1.23 6.37
C GLU A 234 24.45 2.54 6.90
N PHE A 235 24.93 3.01 8.04
CA PHE A 235 24.60 4.31 8.61
C PHE A 235 25.90 5.05 8.93
N GLU A 236 26.06 6.27 8.41
CA GLU A 236 27.28 7.08 8.60
C GLU A 236 28.60 6.35 8.23
N GLY A 237 28.55 5.44 7.25
CA GLY A 237 29.71 4.67 6.80
C GLY A 237 29.95 3.35 7.55
N GLU A 238 29.18 3.08 8.61
CA GLU A 238 29.31 1.88 9.42
C GLU A 238 28.25 0.83 9.07
N LEU A 239 28.63 -0.45 9.08
CA LEU A 239 27.68 -1.55 8.93
C LEU A 239 26.81 -1.66 10.19
N VAL A 240 25.50 -1.43 10.04
CA VAL A 240 24.54 -1.48 11.15
C VAL A 240 23.55 -2.63 11.04
N ALA A 241 23.47 -3.28 9.87
CA ALA A 241 22.70 -4.50 9.70
C ALA A 241 23.18 -5.30 8.49
N TYR A 242 22.89 -6.59 8.48
CA TYR A 242 23.01 -7.44 7.30
C TYR A 242 21.90 -8.46 7.26
N ALA A 243 21.65 -9.01 6.07
CA ALA A 243 20.72 -10.10 5.88
C ALA A 243 21.19 -11.03 4.77
N GLY A 244 20.82 -12.30 4.87
CA GLY A 244 21.20 -13.35 3.92
C GLY A 244 20.01 -14.24 3.59
N ILE A 245 19.88 -14.58 2.32
CA ILE A 245 18.92 -15.57 1.81
C ILE A 245 19.63 -16.50 0.83
N PHE A 246 19.27 -17.78 0.85
CA PHE A 246 19.76 -18.80 -0.06
C PHE A 246 18.60 -19.45 -0.79
N PHE A 247 18.76 -19.74 -2.08
CA PHE A 247 17.74 -20.34 -2.92
C PHE A 247 18.21 -21.69 -3.45
N ILE A 248 17.41 -22.72 -3.20
CA ILE A 248 17.66 -24.08 -3.66
C ILE A 248 16.35 -24.75 -4.07
N ALA A 249 16.40 -25.46 -5.21
CA ALA A 249 15.22 -26.02 -5.88
C ALA A 249 14.13 -24.94 -6.13
N ASP A 250 13.11 -24.92 -5.29
CA ASP A 250 11.91 -24.10 -5.35
C ASP A 250 11.72 -23.24 -4.08
N VAL A 251 12.57 -23.37 -3.07
CA VAL A 251 12.44 -22.67 -1.79
C VAL A 251 13.62 -21.73 -1.55
N ALA A 252 13.32 -20.55 -0.99
CA ALA A 252 14.33 -19.61 -0.52
C ALA A 252 14.39 -19.59 1.02
N ASP A 253 15.54 -19.91 1.60
CA ASP A 253 15.78 -19.93 3.04
C ASP A 253 16.46 -18.63 3.49
N ILE A 254 15.76 -17.84 4.32
CA ILE A 254 16.38 -16.69 4.99
C ILE A 254 17.26 -17.22 6.11
N HIS A 255 18.57 -17.09 5.94
CA HIS A 255 19.53 -17.55 6.93
C HIS A 255 19.68 -16.58 8.10
N THR A 256 19.65 -15.27 7.82
CA THR A 256 19.93 -14.26 8.84
C THR A 256 19.30 -12.92 8.48
N ILE A 257 18.79 -12.22 9.49
CA ILE A 257 18.43 -10.80 9.44
C ILE A 257 18.87 -10.21 10.78
N THR A 258 19.96 -9.45 10.74
CA THR A 258 20.63 -8.98 11.95
C THR A 258 20.74 -7.48 11.93
N VAL A 259 20.26 -6.83 12.98
CA VAL A 259 20.36 -5.37 13.18
C VAL A 259 21.00 -5.12 14.54
N VAL A 260 22.04 -4.29 14.57
CA VAL A 260 22.70 -3.88 15.83
C VAL A 260 21.70 -3.20 16.76
N GLU A 261 21.83 -3.41 18.08
CA GLU A 261 20.83 -3.01 19.07
C GLU A 261 20.43 -1.53 18.97
N GLN A 262 21.41 -0.64 18.86
CA GLN A 262 21.24 0.82 18.72
C GLN A 262 20.48 1.27 17.45
N HIS A 263 20.31 0.37 16.47
CA HIS A 263 19.59 0.62 15.22
C HIS A 263 18.30 -0.21 15.06
N ARG A 264 17.91 -0.99 16.08
CA ARG A 264 16.64 -1.74 16.07
C ARG A 264 15.43 -0.81 16.16
N ARG A 265 14.26 -1.33 15.77
CA ARG A 265 12.96 -0.62 15.78
C ARG A 265 12.89 0.67 14.94
N LYS A 266 13.91 0.96 14.13
CA LYS A 266 13.96 2.08 13.16
C LYS A 266 13.52 1.68 11.74
N GLY A 267 12.98 0.47 11.54
CA GLY A 267 12.50 -0.02 10.24
C GLY A 267 13.53 -0.76 9.37
N ILE A 268 14.79 -0.86 9.80
CA ILE A 268 15.87 -1.52 9.03
C ILE A 268 15.59 -3.00 8.75
N GLY A 269 15.23 -3.77 9.78
CA GLY A 269 14.92 -5.20 9.61
C GLY A 269 13.72 -5.44 8.69
N ARG A 270 12.74 -4.54 8.71
CA ARG A 270 11.58 -4.58 7.79
C ARG A 270 11.99 -4.37 6.34
N GLU A 271 12.86 -3.39 6.10
CA GLU A 271 13.36 -3.10 4.75
C GLU A 271 14.24 -4.23 4.22
N LEU A 272 15.11 -4.82 5.07
CA LEU A 272 15.90 -6.00 4.71
C LEU A 272 14.99 -7.18 4.34
N LEU A 273 14.03 -7.53 5.20
CA LEU A 273 13.08 -8.62 4.93
C LEU A 273 12.33 -8.39 3.61
N LYS A 274 11.83 -7.16 3.37
CA LYS A 274 11.15 -6.80 2.13
C LYS A 274 12.06 -7.07 0.91
N ARG A 275 13.32 -6.65 0.96
CA ARG A 275 14.28 -6.84 -0.14
C ARG A 275 14.60 -8.31 -0.39
N LEU A 276 14.72 -9.13 0.66
CA LEU A 276 14.91 -10.57 0.51
C LEU A 276 13.68 -11.24 -0.13
N ILE A 277 12.47 -10.84 0.26
CA ILE A 277 11.22 -11.33 -0.36
C ILE A 277 11.15 -10.94 -1.84
N ASP A 278 11.49 -9.69 -2.16
CA ASP A 278 11.50 -9.21 -3.55
C ASP A 278 12.54 -9.98 -4.38
N TRP A 279 13.72 -10.28 -3.82
CA TRP A 279 14.72 -11.12 -4.46
C TRP A 279 14.24 -12.56 -4.69
N ALA A 280 13.60 -13.18 -3.69
CA ALA A 280 13.04 -14.54 -3.81
C ALA A 280 11.96 -14.62 -4.90
N ARG A 281 11.13 -13.58 -5.04
CA ARG A 281 10.15 -13.47 -6.13
C ARG A 281 10.81 -13.40 -7.50
N VAL A 282 11.90 -12.63 -7.64
CA VAL A 282 12.69 -12.58 -8.88
C VAL A 282 13.27 -13.94 -9.22
N LYS A 283 13.69 -14.72 -8.21
CA LYS A 283 14.12 -16.13 -8.38
C LYS A 283 12.98 -17.10 -8.66
N LYS A 284 11.72 -16.66 -8.61
CA LYS A 284 10.51 -17.49 -8.76
C LYS A 284 10.48 -18.65 -7.76
N ALA A 285 10.93 -18.40 -6.54
CA ALA A 285 10.74 -19.35 -5.45
C ALA A 285 9.23 -19.52 -5.19
N GLU A 286 8.79 -20.76 -4.94
CA GLU A 286 7.43 -21.09 -4.55
C GLU A 286 7.14 -20.68 -3.09
N ALA A 287 8.18 -20.67 -2.25
CA ALA A 287 8.07 -20.23 -0.87
C ALA A 287 9.37 -19.68 -0.30
N ILE A 288 9.22 -18.98 0.82
CA ILE A 288 10.33 -18.55 1.67
C ILE A 288 10.19 -19.25 3.02
N MET A 289 11.30 -19.77 3.55
CA MET A 289 11.37 -20.33 4.88
C MET A 289 12.41 -19.59 5.73
N LEU A 290 12.22 -19.67 7.05
CA LEU A 290 13.18 -19.16 8.04
C LEU A 290 13.05 -19.92 9.35
N GLU A 291 14.12 -19.91 10.12
CA GLU A 291 14.14 -20.35 11.51
C GLU A 291 14.38 -19.16 12.44
N MET A 292 13.57 -19.05 13.49
CA MET A 292 13.80 -18.10 14.57
C MET A 292 13.78 -18.79 15.92
N ARG A 293 14.53 -18.28 16.90
CA ARG A 293 14.49 -18.78 18.27
C ARG A 293 13.09 -18.60 18.88
N LEU A 294 12.57 -19.64 19.53
CA LEU A 294 11.35 -19.57 20.32
C LEU A 294 11.50 -18.48 21.41
N GLY A 295 10.52 -17.57 21.50
CA GLY A 295 10.57 -16.40 22.38
C GLY A 295 11.28 -15.17 21.78
N ASN A 296 11.57 -15.16 20.47
CA ASN A 296 12.02 -13.95 19.78
C ASN A 296 10.85 -13.00 19.48
N ASP A 297 10.28 -12.42 20.54
CA ASP A 297 9.10 -11.53 20.47
C ASP A 297 9.35 -10.26 19.66
N ALA A 298 10.62 -9.91 19.43
CA ALA A 298 11.00 -8.76 18.62
C ALA A 298 10.84 -9.02 17.10
N ALA A 299 11.07 -10.25 16.65
CA ALA A 299 11.08 -10.61 15.24
C ALA A 299 9.77 -11.26 14.77
N GLN A 300 9.11 -12.03 15.63
CA GLN A 300 7.88 -12.77 15.26
C GLN A 300 6.78 -11.89 14.66
N PRO A 301 6.40 -10.73 15.25
CA PRO A 301 5.36 -9.87 14.67
C PRO A 301 5.73 -9.33 13.29
N LEU A 302 7.03 -9.12 13.03
CA LEU A 302 7.50 -8.69 11.72
C LEU A 302 7.27 -9.78 10.66
N TYR A 303 7.62 -11.03 10.97
CA TYR A 303 7.42 -12.14 10.04
C TYR A 303 5.92 -12.41 9.79
N GLU A 304 5.11 -12.42 10.84
CA GLU A 304 3.65 -12.59 10.73
C GLU A 304 3.01 -11.49 9.88
N GLN A 305 3.42 -10.23 10.07
CA GLN A 305 2.95 -9.10 9.25
C GLN A 305 3.27 -9.29 7.75
N TYR A 306 4.37 -9.96 7.42
CA TYR A 306 4.74 -10.28 6.04
C TYR A 306 4.12 -11.60 5.54
N GLY A 307 3.25 -12.22 6.32
CA GLY A 307 2.51 -13.42 5.94
C GLY A 307 3.32 -14.71 6.05
N PHE A 308 4.33 -14.73 6.94
CA PHE A 308 4.91 -15.98 7.40
C PHE A 308 4.02 -16.61 8.47
N SER A 309 3.91 -17.94 8.45
CA SER A 309 3.22 -18.71 9.48
C SER A 309 4.12 -19.83 10.00
N GLU A 310 4.00 -20.17 11.28
CA GLU A 310 4.69 -21.33 11.86
C GLU A 310 4.23 -22.62 11.17
N VAL A 311 5.18 -23.48 10.80
CA VAL A 311 4.91 -24.80 10.19
C VAL A 311 5.48 -25.96 11.00
N SER A 312 6.50 -25.73 11.81
CA SER A 312 7.06 -26.74 12.73
C SER A 312 7.94 -26.11 13.80
N ARG A 313 8.35 -26.90 14.79
CA ARG A 313 9.35 -26.55 15.80
C ARG A 313 10.48 -27.57 15.81
N ARG A 314 11.71 -27.13 16.00
CA ARG A 314 12.90 -27.97 16.11
C ARG A 314 13.55 -27.76 17.47
N GLU A 315 13.47 -28.77 18.34
CA GLU A 315 14.11 -28.73 19.66
C GLU A 315 15.63 -28.73 19.55
N ASN A 316 16.30 -28.06 20.48
CA ASN A 316 17.76 -27.98 20.58
C ASN A 316 18.49 -27.47 19.32
N TYR A 317 17.79 -26.79 18.40
CA TYR A 317 18.33 -26.36 17.12
C TYR A 317 19.50 -25.37 17.25
N TYR A 318 19.39 -24.40 18.17
CA TYR A 318 20.47 -23.43 18.44
C TYR A 318 21.40 -23.88 19.58
N GLY A 319 21.27 -25.12 20.02
CA GLY A 319 21.95 -25.68 21.19
C GLY A 319 20.99 -26.18 22.28
N PRO A 320 21.51 -26.81 23.34
CA PRO A 320 20.69 -27.43 24.39
C PRO A 320 19.68 -26.46 25.01
N GLY A 321 18.39 -26.83 24.97
CA GLY A 321 17.26 -26.05 25.48
C GLY A 321 16.78 -24.92 24.57
N LEU A 322 17.35 -24.74 23.37
CA LEU A 322 17.03 -23.64 22.46
C LEU A 322 16.28 -24.13 21.23
N THR A 323 14.94 -24.06 21.30
CA THR A 323 14.03 -24.44 20.22
C THR A 323 13.98 -23.40 19.10
N ALA A 324 13.97 -23.84 17.86
CA ALA A 324 13.65 -23.03 16.69
C ALA A 324 12.19 -23.19 16.29
N VAL A 325 11.54 -22.08 15.94
CA VAL A 325 10.25 -22.01 15.25
C VAL A 325 10.56 -21.88 13.76
N VAL A 326 10.11 -22.85 12.98
CA VAL A 326 10.24 -22.83 11.52
C VAL A 326 9.02 -22.13 10.96
N MET A 327 9.23 -21.04 10.23
CA MET A 327 8.15 -20.29 9.58
C MET A 327 8.25 -20.39 8.07
N ARG A 328 7.10 -20.39 7.40
CA ARG A 328 6.98 -20.46 5.95
C ARG A 328 6.05 -19.39 5.42
N LYS A 329 6.39 -18.83 4.25
CA LYS A 329 5.58 -17.92 3.46
C LYS A 329 5.47 -18.45 2.03
N GLU A 330 4.26 -18.72 1.57
CA GLU A 330 4.03 -19.02 0.15
C GLU A 330 4.19 -17.77 -0.72
N LEU A 331 4.88 -17.91 -1.84
CA LEU A 331 5.02 -16.93 -2.91
C LEU A 331 4.24 -17.43 -4.13
N LYS A 332 2.97 -17.03 -4.20
CA LYS A 332 2.14 -17.21 -5.40
C LYS A 332 2.49 -16.18 -6.46
#